data_AF-A0A3R5QY22-F1
#
_entry.id   AF-A0A3R5QY22-F1
#
_cell.length_a   1.000
_cell.length_b   1.000
_cell.length_c   1.000
_cell.angle_alpha   90.00
_cell.angle_beta   90.00
_cell.angle_gamma   90.00
#
_symmetry.space_group_name_H-M   'P 1'
#
loop_
_entity.id
_entity.type
_entity.pdbx_description
1 polymer ?
#
loop_
_entity_poly.entity_id
_entity_poly.type
_entity_poly.pdbx_seq_one_letter_code
_entity_poly.pdbx_strand_id
1 'polypeptide(L)'
;MASWIVHLRVAEYLLDKIPNLSPTEFVVGNIAPDSGVPNEDWSAFTPSGDVSHFKTTNEDGFKDIHLDEYVEQFYNLEQRKKYTPPQKSFYLGYLTHLLTDILWVKQIFRPCKYKFKALYAQNRNDWIWAQKKDWYDLDFLYLKKNPNFKAFSIYKSAVGFQNHYIDFFSKDAFSNRREYIIDLYSGERDNLDREYIYLKEEEMDNFIMESSEKINQILKEEYL
;
A
#
# COMPACT_ATOMS: atom_id res chain seq x y z
N MET A 1 -6.77 -3.61 -2.42
CA MET A 1 -5.57 -2.97 -1.89
C MET A 1 -5.91 -1.51 -1.68
N ALA A 2 -5.35 -0.90 -0.64
CA ALA A 2 -5.49 0.51 -0.36
C ALA A 2 -4.80 1.34 -1.45
N SER A 3 -4.91 2.67 -1.37
CA SER A 3 -4.16 3.55 -2.27
C SER A 3 -2.71 3.72 -1.81
N TRP A 4 -1.84 4.14 -2.72
CA TRP A 4 -0.42 4.38 -2.40
C TRP A 4 -0.23 5.41 -1.29
N ILE A 5 -1.04 6.46 -1.26
CA ILE A 5 -0.92 7.49 -0.20
C ILE A 5 -1.39 6.93 1.14
N VAL A 6 -2.38 6.04 1.18
CA VAL A 6 -2.75 5.31 2.42
C VAL A 6 -1.55 4.52 2.95
N HIS A 7 -0.87 3.74 2.10
CA HIS A 7 0.33 3.00 2.52
C HIS A 7 1.44 3.92 3.03
N LEU A 8 1.71 5.03 2.33
CA LEU A 8 2.72 5.99 2.76
C LEU A 8 2.34 6.67 4.09
N ARG A 9 1.05 6.92 4.34
CA ARG A 9 0.58 7.56 5.59
C ARG A 9 0.80 6.62 6.78
N VAL A 10 0.51 5.33 6.60
CA VAL A 10 0.84 4.30 7.59
C VAL A 10 2.36 4.20 7.77
N ALA A 11 3.12 4.19 6.68
CA ALA A 11 4.58 4.13 6.74
C ALA A 11 5.19 5.30 7.51
N GLU A 12 4.71 6.53 7.29
CA GLU A 12 5.16 7.72 8.02
C GLU A 12 4.94 7.59 9.52
N TYR A 13 3.75 7.16 9.93
CA TYR A 13 3.46 6.94 11.35
C TYR A 13 4.44 5.95 11.97
N LEU A 14 4.73 4.85 11.28
CA LEU A 14 5.62 3.80 11.80
C LEU A 14 7.09 4.22 11.81
N LEU A 15 7.54 5.04 10.85
CA LEU A 15 8.90 5.61 10.85
C LEU A 15 9.18 6.39 12.13
N ASP A 16 8.19 7.06 12.70
CA ASP A 16 8.35 7.86 13.91
C ASP A 16 8.25 7.02 15.20
N LYS A 17 7.80 5.75 15.11
CA LYS A 17 7.59 4.84 16.26
C LYS A 17 8.61 3.73 16.36
N ILE A 18 9.16 3.27 15.23
CA ILE A 18 10.07 2.13 15.17
C ILE A 18 11.50 2.67 15.01
N PRO A 19 12.37 2.47 16.00
CA PRO A 19 13.74 2.97 15.93
C PRO A 19 14.57 2.18 14.91
N ASN A 20 15.63 2.81 14.41
CA ASN A 20 16.66 2.19 13.55
C ASN A 20 16.15 1.67 12.20
N LEU A 21 15.02 2.18 11.70
CA LEU A 21 14.63 1.94 10.31
C LEU A 21 15.49 2.74 9.35
N SER A 22 15.89 2.11 8.25
CA SER A 22 16.41 2.80 7.08
C SER A 22 15.22 3.39 6.32
N PRO A 23 15.04 4.73 6.31
CA PRO A 23 13.77 5.32 5.90
C PRO A 23 13.41 5.06 4.44
N THR A 24 14.38 5.16 3.53
CA THR A 24 14.18 4.93 2.10
C THR A 24 13.71 3.50 1.84
N GLU A 25 14.41 2.50 2.38
CA GLU A 25 14.08 1.09 2.20
C GLU A 25 12.73 0.74 2.80
N PHE A 26 12.41 1.26 3.98
CA PHE A 26 11.11 1.03 4.61
C PHE A 26 9.96 1.62 3.79
N VAL A 27 10.11 2.85 3.29
CA VAL A 27 9.10 3.52 2.48
C VAL A 27 8.93 2.85 1.11
N VAL A 28 10.03 2.50 0.43
CA VAL A 28 9.98 1.77 -0.85
C VAL A 28 9.40 0.37 -0.64
N GLY A 29 9.78 -0.32 0.44
CA GLY A 29 9.21 -1.61 0.82
C GLY A 29 7.69 -1.56 1.01
N ASN A 30 7.16 -0.45 1.55
CA ASN A 30 5.71 -0.23 1.69
C ASN A 30 4.96 -0.07 0.35
N ILE A 31 5.66 0.16 -0.76
CA ILE A 31 5.05 0.29 -2.10
C ILE A 31 5.47 -0.88 -3.02
N ALA A 32 6.47 -1.65 -2.61
CA ALA A 32 7.02 -2.76 -3.40
C ALA A 32 5.95 -3.77 -3.88
N PRO A 33 4.94 -4.18 -3.08
CA PRO A 33 3.92 -5.14 -3.57
C PRO A 33 3.13 -4.61 -4.78
N ASP A 34 2.93 -3.29 -4.87
CA ASP A 34 2.23 -2.64 -5.99
C ASP A 34 3.14 -2.36 -7.20
N SER A 35 4.39 -2.84 -7.20
CA SER A 35 5.39 -2.52 -8.22
C SER A 35 5.45 -3.53 -9.37
N GLY A 36 4.39 -4.30 -9.60
CA GLY A 36 4.27 -5.14 -10.79
C GLY A 36 4.41 -4.29 -12.07
N VAL A 37 5.18 -4.77 -13.03
CA VAL A 37 5.40 -4.09 -14.32
C VAL A 37 4.22 -4.39 -15.24
N PRO A 38 3.46 -3.38 -15.71
CA PRO A 38 2.33 -3.60 -16.60
C PRO A 38 2.80 -4.09 -17.98
N ASN A 39 1.98 -4.90 -18.65
CA ASN A 39 2.08 -5.10 -20.09
C ASN A 39 1.57 -3.86 -20.87
N GLU A 40 1.72 -3.85 -22.19
CA GLU A 40 1.45 -2.68 -23.04
C GLU A 40 0.04 -2.08 -22.86
N ASP A 41 -0.98 -2.92 -22.68
CA ASP A 41 -2.37 -2.52 -22.53
C ASP A 41 -2.85 -2.47 -21.06
N TRP A 42 -1.94 -2.64 -20.11
CA TRP A 42 -2.20 -2.64 -18.66
C TRP A 42 -3.20 -3.70 -18.17
N SER A 43 -3.48 -4.72 -18.98
CA SER A 43 -4.36 -5.83 -18.60
C SER A 43 -3.71 -6.82 -17.64
N ALA A 44 -2.37 -6.89 -17.61
CA ALA A 44 -1.60 -7.79 -16.77
C ALA A 44 -0.34 -7.13 -16.20
N PHE A 45 0.15 -7.67 -15.08
CA PHE A 45 1.34 -7.19 -14.40
C PHE A 45 2.32 -8.34 -14.15
N THR A 46 3.61 -8.06 -14.20
CA THR A 46 4.71 -9.00 -13.87
C THR A 46 5.58 -8.45 -12.74
N PRO A 47 5.67 -9.13 -11.58
CA PRO A 47 4.86 -10.29 -11.17
C PRO A 47 3.38 -9.92 -11.11
N SER A 48 2.51 -10.94 -11.08
CA SER A 48 1.09 -10.71 -10.89
C SER A 48 0.80 -10.12 -9.51
N GLY A 49 -0.39 -9.54 -9.36
CA GLY A 49 -0.89 -9.08 -8.06
C GLY A 49 -0.99 -10.21 -7.03
N ASP A 50 -1.19 -11.44 -7.47
CA ASP A 50 -1.34 -12.60 -6.58
C ASP A 50 0.00 -13.04 -6.00
N VAL A 51 1.05 -13.05 -6.83
CA VAL A 51 2.44 -13.31 -6.40
C VAL A 51 2.93 -12.20 -5.48
N SER A 52 2.83 -10.94 -5.92
CA SER A 52 3.35 -9.80 -5.16
C SER A 52 2.63 -9.56 -3.84
N HIS A 53 1.37 -9.94 -3.70
CA HIS A 53 0.64 -9.75 -2.44
C HIS A 53 0.39 -11.03 -1.67
N PHE A 54 1.02 -12.15 -2.07
CA PHE A 54 0.86 -13.46 -1.43
C PHE A 54 -0.62 -13.78 -1.23
N LYS A 55 -1.43 -13.62 -2.29
CA LYS A 55 -2.88 -13.68 -2.16
C LYS A 55 -3.53 -14.64 -3.12
N THR A 56 -4.67 -15.16 -2.69
CA THR A 56 -5.64 -15.84 -3.55
C THR A 56 -6.91 -15.00 -3.67
N THR A 57 -7.67 -15.24 -4.74
CA THR A 57 -9.00 -14.68 -4.91
C THR A 57 -10.02 -15.79 -4.70
N ASN A 58 -10.92 -15.62 -3.73
CA ASN A 58 -11.99 -16.59 -3.48
C ASN A 58 -13.18 -16.41 -4.44
N GLU A 59 -14.15 -17.32 -4.38
CA GLU A 59 -15.32 -17.36 -5.28
C GLU A 59 -16.14 -16.07 -5.27
N ASP A 60 -16.19 -15.36 -4.14
CA ASP A 60 -16.87 -14.07 -3.98
C ASP A 60 -16.07 -12.87 -4.53
N GLY A 61 -14.90 -13.14 -5.11
CA GLY A 61 -13.97 -12.16 -5.65
C GLY A 61 -13.23 -11.36 -4.58
N PHE A 62 -13.22 -11.82 -3.33
CA PHE A 62 -12.40 -11.23 -2.28
C PHE A 62 -10.97 -11.76 -2.35
N LYS A 63 -10.05 -10.88 -2.01
CA LYS A 63 -8.61 -11.15 -1.95
C LYS A 63 -8.25 -11.50 -0.53
N ASP A 64 -7.70 -12.69 -0.33
CA ASP A 64 -7.22 -13.17 0.95
C ASP A 64 -5.69 -13.24 0.89
N ILE A 65 -5.02 -12.47 1.74
CA ILE A 65 -3.55 -12.37 1.82
C ILE A 65 -3.04 -13.39 2.83
N HIS A 66 -2.13 -14.24 2.39
CA HIS A 66 -1.43 -15.27 3.15
C HIS A 66 -0.15 -14.66 3.72
N LEU A 67 -0.31 -13.96 4.85
CA LEU A 67 0.78 -13.24 5.51
C LEU A 67 1.90 -14.19 5.96
N ASP A 68 1.53 -15.40 6.37
CA ASP A 68 2.42 -16.47 6.78
C ASP A 68 3.37 -16.91 5.66
N GLU A 69 2.89 -17.02 4.42
CA GLU A 69 3.74 -17.33 3.26
C GLU A 69 4.84 -16.27 3.06
N TYR A 70 4.48 -14.99 3.15
CA TYR A 70 5.45 -13.89 3.08
C TYR A 70 6.46 -13.97 4.21
N VAL A 71 5.99 -14.18 5.45
CA VAL A 71 6.85 -14.23 6.63
C VAL A 71 7.81 -15.42 6.54
N GLU A 72 7.33 -16.61 6.18
CA GLU A 72 8.17 -17.79 6.04
C GLU A 72 9.26 -17.58 4.98
N GLN A 73 8.89 -16.99 3.84
CA GLN A 73 9.79 -16.83 2.71
C GLN A 73 10.78 -15.67 2.86
N PHE A 74 10.40 -14.56 3.49
CA PHE A 74 11.20 -13.33 3.47
C PHE A 74 11.45 -12.67 4.82
N TYR A 75 10.74 -13.03 5.90
CA TYR A 75 10.85 -12.30 7.17
C TYR A 75 10.81 -13.17 8.43
N ASN A 76 11.20 -14.44 8.31
CA ASN A 76 11.23 -15.35 9.44
C ASN A 76 12.36 -15.00 10.43
N LEU A 77 12.34 -15.61 11.62
CA LEU A 77 13.29 -15.28 12.69
C LEU A 77 14.76 -15.44 12.28
N GLU A 78 15.09 -16.48 11.52
CA GLU A 78 16.47 -16.76 11.10
C GLU A 78 16.95 -15.80 10.02
N GLN A 79 16.06 -15.37 9.12
CA GLN A 79 16.34 -14.33 8.13
C GLN A 79 16.54 -12.96 8.80
N ARG A 80 15.65 -12.58 9.71
CA ARG A 80 15.72 -11.30 10.45
C ARG A 80 17.05 -11.10 11.16
N LYS A 81 17.65 -12.17 11.71
CA LYS A 81 18.97 -12.12 12.37
C LYS A 81 20.14 -11.88 11.41
N LYS A 82 19.97 -12.25 10.13
CA LYS A 82 21.03 -12.16 9.10
C LYS A 82 20.94 -10.89 8.27
N TYR A 83 19.76 -10.27 8.21
CA TYR A 83 19.56 -9.06 7.42
C TYR A 83 20.37 -7.87 7.95
N THR A 84 20.93 -7.14 7.00
CA THR A 84 21.43 -5.79 7.25
C THR A 84 20.26 -4.86 7.63
N PRO A 85 20.52 -3.72 8.31
CA PRO A 85 19.45 -2.78 8.65
C PRO A 85 18.60 -2.31 7.44
N PRO A 86 19.18 -2.01 6.26
CA PRO A 86 18.39 -1.70 5.06
C PRO A 86 17.49 -2.85 4.60
N GLN A 87 17.99 -4.08 4.57
CA GLN A 87 17.18 -5.26 4.22
C GLN A 87 16.03 -5.47 5.20
N LYS A 88 16.32 -5.44 6.52
CA LYS A 88 15.29 -5.58 7.56
C LYS A 88 14.21 -4.50 7.39
N SER A 89 14.60 -3.27 7.09
CA SER A 89 13.68 -2.15 6.85
C SER A 89 12.81 -2.36 5.61
N PHE A 90 13.40 -2.81 4.49
CA PHE A 90 12.65 -3.10 3.26
C PHE A 90 11.58 -4.17 3.50
N TYR A 91 11.96 -5.31 4.06
CA TYR A 91 11.02 -6.41 4.29
C TYR A 91 9.96 -6.04 5.35
N LEU A 92 10.33 -5.30 6.41
CA LEU A 92 9.33 -4.79 7.35
C LEU A 92 8.33 -3.83 6.67
N GLY A 93 8.80 -3.01 5.73
CA GLY A 93 7.93 -2.13 4.94
C GLY A 93 6.96 -2.92 4.06
N TYR A 94 7.45 -3.99 3.43
CA TYR A 94 6.61 -4.90 2.65
C TYR A 94 5.56 -5.59 3.52
N LEU A 95 5.94 -6.10 4.70
CA LEU A 95 5.03 -6.68 5.67
C LEU A 95 3.94 -5.67 6.08
N THR A 96 4.34 -4.42 6.32
CA THR A 96 3.45 -3.31 6.68
C THR A 96 2.41 -3.06 5.59
N HIS A 97 2.81 -3.12 4.31
CA HIS A 97 1.87 -3.01 3.19
C HIS A 97 0.81 -4.11 3.24
N LEU A 98 1.23 -5.37 3.35
CA LEU A 98 0.31 -6.51 3.39
C LEU A 98 -0.68 -6.40 4.56
N LEU A 99 -0.21 -6.03 5.74
CA LEU A 99 -1.06 -5.78 6.91
C LEU A 99 -2.04 -4.63 6.68
N THR A 100 -1.59 -3.53 6.06
CA THR A 100 -2.43 -2.38 5.72
C THR A 100 -3.57 -2.80 4.80
N ASP A 101 -3.30 -3.64 3.81
CA ASP A 101 -4.33 -4.13 2.90
C ASP A 101 -5.34 -5.08 3.53
N ILE A 102 -4.87 -5.97 4.40
CA ILE A 102 -5.76 -6.85 5.18
C ILE A 102 -6.75 -5.98 5.97
N LEU A 103 -6.24 -4.94 6.65
CA LEU A 103 -7.07 -4.01 7.40
C LEU A 103 -7.98 -3.18 6.49
N TRP A 104 -7.48 -2.71 5.35
CA TRP A 104 -8.27 -1.94 4.38
C TRP A 104 -9.47 -2.74 3.87
N VAL A 105 -9.26 -4.01 3.52
CA VAL A 105 -10.35 -4.89 3.10
C VAL A 105 -11.39 -5.05 4.19
N LYS A 106 -10.95 -5.25 5.43
CA LYS A 106 -11.83 -5.46 6.58
C LYS A 106 -12.63 -4.22 6.97
N GLN A 107 -11.99 -3.05 6.97
CA GLN A 107 -12.54 -1.82 7.57
C GLN A 107 -13.18 -0.88 6.55
N ILE A 108 -12.67 -0.85 5.30
CA ILE A 108 -13.15 0.07 4.27
C ILE A 108 -13.91 -0.68 3.19
N PHE A 109 -13.26 -1.63 2.50
CA PHE A 109 -13.84 -2.24 1.30
C PHE A 109 -15.08 -3.08 1.59
N ARG A 110 -15.03 -4.00 2.56
CA ARG A 110 -16.16 -4.88 2.90
C ARG A 110 -17.37 -4.08 3.43
N PRO A 111 -17.21 -3.13 4.38
CA PRO A 111 -18.32 -2.29 4.82
C PRO A 111 -18.93 -1.45 3.69
N CYS A 112 -18.10 -0.85 2.82
CA CYS A 112 -18.58 -0.12 1.65
C CYS A 112 -19.39 -1.03 0.72
N LYS A 113 -18.89 -2.23 0.39
CA LYS A 113 -19.62 -3.23 -0.43
C LYS A 113 -20.97 -3.59 0.20
N TYR A 114 -21.03 -3.78 1.52
CA TYR A 114 -22.28 -4.11 2.20
C TYR A 114 -23.29 -2.96 2.13
N LYS A 115 -22.84 -1.71 2.39
CA LYS A 115 -23.66 -0.49 2.31
C LYS A 115 -24.23 -0.27 0.90
N PHE A 116 -23.43 -0.52 -0.13
CA PHE A 116 -23.79 -0.31 -1.54
C PHE A 116 -24.03 -1.61 -2.32
N LYS A 117 -24.51 -2.67 -1.65
CA LYS A 117 -24.65 -4.01 -2.23
C LYS A 117 -25.45 -4.07 -3.53
N ALA A 118 -26.48 -3.22 -3.66
CA ALA A 118 -27.33 -3.16 -4.85
C ALA A 118 -26.54 -2.63 -6.07
N LEU A 119 -25.75 -1.57 -5.88
CA LEU A 119 -24.88 -1.02 -6.93
C LEU A 119 -23.78 -2.02 -7.30
N TYR A 120 -23.19 -2.67 -6.30
CA TYR A 120 -22.20 -3.73 -6.51
C TYR A 120 -22.76 -4.88 -7.38
N ALA A 121 -23.98 -5.33 -7.08
CA ALA A 121 -24.64 -6.42 -7.82
C ALA A 121 -25.06 -6.02 -9.23
N GLN A 122 -25.41 -4.75 -9.46
CA GLN A 122 -25.81 -4.24 -10.77
C GLN A 122 -24.64 -4.15 -11.74
N ASN A 123 -23.56 -3.48 -11.35
CA ASN A 123 -22.33 -3.41 -12.14
C ASN A 123 -21.11 -3.28 -11.23
N ARG A 124 -20.42 -4.40 -11.03
CA ARG A 124 -19.23 -4.49 -10.17
C ARG A 124 -18.13 -3.52 -10.59
N ASN A 125 -17.84 -3.41 -11.89
CA ASN A 125 -16.72 -2.62 -12.37
C ASN A 125 -16.96 -1.12 -12.19
N ASP A 126 -18.15 -0.64 -12.57
CA ASP A 126 -18.52 0.77 -12.40
C ASP A 126 -18.50 1.17 -10.92
N TRP A 127 -19.03 0.30 -10.05
CA TRP A 127 -19.00 0.55 -8.61
C TRP A 127 -17.58 0.60 -8.05
N ILE A 128 -16.69 -0.32 -8.46
CA ILE A 128 -15.28 -0.32 -8.03
C ILE A 128 -14.60 0.99 -8.45
N TRP A 129 -14.83 1.47 -9.66
CA TRP A 129 -14.23 2.71 -10.15
C TRP A 129 -14.82 3.96 -9.48
N ALA A 130 -16.12 3.96 -9.21
CA ALA A 130 -16.78 5.04 -8.48
C ALA A 130 -16.20 5.21 -7.06
N GLN A 131 -16.02 4.13 -6.30
CA GLN A 131 -15.38 4.24 -4.99
C GLN A 131 -13.89 4.60 -5.08
N LYS A 132 -13.15 4.09 -6.08
CA LYS A 132 -11.72 4.40 -6.25
C LYS A 132 -11.53 5.88 -6.57
N LYS A 133 -12.49 6.50 -7.25
CA LYS A 133 -12.48 7.95 -7.46
C LYS A 133 -12.45 8.70 -6.14
N ASP A 134 -13.25 8.31 -5.14
CA ASP A 134 -13.19 8.91 -3.80
C ASP A 134 -11.82 8.70 -3.16
N TRP A 135 -11.26 7.48 -3.24
CA TRP A 135 -9.95 7.17 -2.64
C TRP A 135 -8.84 8.04 -3.23
N TYR A 136 -8.74 8.11 -4.56
CA TYR A 136 -7.72 8.91 -5.21
C TYR A 136 -7.99 10.41 -5.06
N ASP A 137 -9.23 10.89 -5.12
CA ASP A 137 -9.52 12.31 -4.85
C ASP A 137 -9.05 12.70 -3.43
N LEU A 138 -9.27 11.83 -2.44
CA LEU A 138 -8.78 12.02 -1.06
C LEU A 138 -7.25 11.96 -0.96
N ASP A 139 -6.57 11.12 -1.73
CA ASP A 139 -5.10 11.11 -1.79
C ASP A 139 -4.55 12.47 -2.25
N PHE A 140 -5.10 13.03 -3.34
CA PHE A 140 -4.72 14.35 -3.84
C PHE A 140 -5.07 15.46 -2.83
N LEU A 141 -6.24 15.38 -2.19
CA LEU A 141 -6.64 16.33 -1.15
C LEU A 141 -5.67 16.30 0.03
N TYR A 142 -5.29 15.11 0.49
CA TYR A 142 -4.33 14.93 1.58
C TYR A 142 -2.97 15.52 1.24
N LEU A 143 -2.42 15.24 0.05
CA LEU A 143 -1.14 15.79 -0.40
C LEU A 143 -1.18 17.32 -0.50
N LYS A 144 -2.29 17.89 -0.98
CA LYS A 144 -2.49 19.35 -1.03
C LYS A 144 -2.51 19.98 0.37
N LYS A 145 -3.15 19.33 1.35
CA LYS A 145 -3.20 19.79 2.74
C LYS A 145 -1.88 19.56 3.49
N ASN A 146 -1.06 18.60 3.08
CA ASN A 146 0.16 18.17 3.75
C ASN A 146 1.39 18.25 2.81
N PRO A 147 1.82 19.45 2.39
CA PRO A 147 2.93 19.60 1.43
C PRO A 147 4.28 19.08 1.95
N ASN A 148 4.42 18.91 3.27
CA ASN A 148 5.63 18.40 3.92
C ASN A 148 5.50 16.92 4.32
N PHE A 149 4.62 16.17 3.67
CA PHE A 149 4.45 14.73 3.92
C PHE A 149 5.79 14.00 3.69
N LYS A 150 6.40 13.54 4.78
CA LYS A 150 7.78 13.04 4.87
C LYS A 150 7.93 11.72 4.14
N ALA A 151 7.01 10.77 4.30
CA ALA A 151 7.09 9.49 3.59
C ALA A 151 7.01 9.67 2.07
N PHE A 152 6.13 10.55 1.57
CA PHE A 152 6.08 10.88 0.14
C PHE A 152 7.34 11.59 -0.34
N SER A 153 7.92 12.48 0.47
CA SER A 153 9.19 13.14 0.16
C SER A 153 10.36 12.16 0.08
N ILE A 154 10.42 11.18 1.00
CA ILE A 154 11.39 10.08 0.98
C ILE A 154 11.21 9.24 -0.29
N TYR A 155 9.97 8.83 -0.58
CA TYR A 155 9.66 8.03 -1.77
C TYR A 155 10.03 8.76 -3.06
N LYS A 156 9.68 10.04 -3.16
CA LYS A 156 10.07 10.92 -4.27
C LYS A 156 11.59 11.00 -4.43
N SER A 157 12.34 10.99 -3.35
CA SER A 157 13.81 11.11 -3.35
C SER A 157 14.54 9.79 -3.61
N ALA A 158 13.84 8.65 -3.64
CA ALA A 158 14.41 7.32 -3.92
C ALA A 158 14.76 7.10 -5.41
N VAL A 159 15.36 8.10 -6.05
CA VAL A 159 15.80 8.05 -7.46
C VAL A 159 16.89 6.99 -7.61
N GLY A 160 16.76 6.13 -8.62
CA GLY A 160 17.74 5.08 -8.89
C GLY A 160 17.72 3.92 -7.90
N PHE A 161 16.66 3.78 -7.09
CA PHE A 161 16.49 2.62 -6.21
C PHE A 161 16.42 1.34 -7.05
N GLN A 162 17.31 0.40 -6.77
CA GLN A 162 17.38 -0.89 -7.47
C GLN A 162 16.90 -2.02 -6.56
N ASN A 163 16.11 -2.93 -7.12
CA ASN A 163 15.71 -4.14 -6.42
C ASN A 163 16.89 -5.11 -6.32
N HIS A 164 17.27 -5.41 -5.07
CA HIS A 164 18.16 -6.52 -4.70
C HIS A 164 17.57 -7.34 -3.54
N TYR A 165 16.25 -7.24 -3.32
CA TYR A 165 15.56 -7.75 -2.14
C TYR A 165 14.64 -8.94 -2.45
N ILE A 166 13.92 -8.90 -3.57
CA ILE A 166 12.91 -9.92 -3.90
C ILE A 166 13.06 -10.34 -5.36
N ASP A 167 13.29 -11.63 -5.58
CA ASP A 167 13.72 -12.16 -6.87
C ASP A 167 12.63 -12.17 -7.96
N PHE A 168 11.35 -12.11 -7.57
CA PHE A 168 10.25 -12.09 -8.52
C PHE A 168 9.94 -10.70 -9.10
N PHE A 169 10.60 -9.65 -8.61
CA PHE A 169 10.56 -8.32 -9.23
C PHE A 169 11.80 -8.09 -10.09
N SER A 170 11.64 -7.39 -11.22
CA SER A 170 12.80 -6.94 -12.00
C SER A 170 13.65 -5.95 -11.21
N LYS A 171 14.92 -5.80 -11.62
CA LYS A 171 15.89 -4.90 -10.97
C LYS A 171 15.41 -3.45 -10.89
N ASP A 172 14.62 -3.01 -11.87
CA ASP A 172 14.10 -1.66 -12.06
C ASP A 172 12.64 -1.47 -11.63
N ALA A 173 11.95 -2.54 -11.20
CA ALA A 173 10.51 -2.52 -10.88
C ALA A 173 10.11 -1.37 -9.92
N PHE A 174 10.88 -1.18 -8.86
CA PHE A 174 10.60 -0.15 -7.85
C PHE A 174 10.89 1.28 -8.35
N SER A 175 11.93 1.46 -9.17
CA SER A 175 12.22 2.76 -9.79
C SER A 175 11.12 3.14 -10.79
N ASN A 176 10.70 2.19 -11.62
CA ASN A 176 9.63 2.39 -12.60
C ASN A 176 8.30 2.73 -11.92
N ARG A 177 7.94 1.99 -10.86
CA ARG A 177 6.72 2.29 -10.08
C ARG A 177 6.80 3.64 -9.38
N ARG A 178 7.96 4.02 -8.84
CA ARG A 178 8.19 5.33 -8.24
C ARG A 178 7.94 6.44 -9.26
N GLU A 179 8.55 6.35 -10.44
CA GLU A 179 8.38 7.37 -11.49
C GLU A 179 6.90 7.54 -11.86
N TYR A 180 6.19 6.42 -12.07
CA TYR A 180 4.75 6.45 -12.36
C TYR A 180 3.92 7.13 -11.25
N ILE A 181 4.14 6.75 -9.99
CA ILE A 181 3.37 7.30 -8.86
C ILE A 181 3.68 8.80 -8.67
N ILE A 182 4.95 9.18 -8.78
CA ILE A 182 5.35 10.59 -8.64
C ILE A 182 4.80 11.43 -9.78
N ASP A 183 4.82 10.94 -11.01
CA ASP A 183 4.21 11.63 -12.16
C ASP A 183 2.71 11.83 -11.95
N LEU A 184 1.99 10.76 -11.57
CA LEU A 184 0.55 10.82 -11.28
C LEU A 184 0.21 11.90 -10.24
N TYR A 185 0.89 11.90 -9.10
CA TYR A 185 0.60 12.85 -8.01
C TYR A 185 1.28 14.22 -8.18
N SER A 186 2.11 14.41 -9.21
CA SER A 186 2.58 15.74 -9.61
C SER A 186 1.59 16.46 -10.52
N GLY A 187 0.61 15.74 -11.08
CA GLY A 187 -0.49 16.33 -11.84
C GLY A 187 -1.45 17.13 -10.99
N GLU A 188 -2.21 18.03 -11.64
CA GLU A 188 -3.31 18.75 -11.01
C GLU A 188 -4.56 17.87 -10.95
N ARG A 189 -5.36 18.06 -9.90
CA ARG A 189 -6.66 17.41 -9.75
C ARG A 189 -7.69 18.40 -9.24
N ASP A 190 -8.69 18.65 -10.06
CA ASP A 190 -9.75 19.60 -9.78
C ASP A 190 -10.92 18.97 -9.03
N ASN A 191 -11.83 19.83 -8.55
CA ASN A 191 -13.10 19.45 -7.93
C ASN A 191 -12.94 18.51 -6.72
N LEU A 192 -11.91 18.75 -5.90
CA LEU A 192 -11.69 18.05 -4.63
C LEU A 192 -12.66 18.52 -3.52
N ASP A 193 -13.27 19.71 -3.68
CA ASP A 193 -14.33 20.19 -2.81
C ASP A 193 -15.69 19.67 -3.31
N ARG A 194 -15.95 18.40 -3.02
CA ARG A 194 -17.18 17.69 -3.39
C ARG A 194 -17.62 16.75 -2.29
N GLU A 195 -18.86 16.28 -2.38
CA GLU A 195 -19.31 15.20 -1.53
C GLU A 195 -18.61 13.88 -1.91
N TYR A 196 -18.09 13.18 -0.90
CA TYR A 196 -17.52 11.85 -1.01
C TYR A 196 -18.51 10.80 -0.53
N ILE A 197 -19.02 9.98 -1.45
CA ILE A 197 -20.18 9.11 -1.24
C ILE A 197 -19.77 7.76 -0.63
N TYR A 198 -18.64 7.21 -1.08
CA TYR A 198 -18.15 5.87 -0.79
C TYR A 198 -17.11 5.84 0.33
N LEU A 199 -16.32 6.91 0.47
CA LEU A 199 -15.36 7.06 1.55
C LEU A 199 -15.15 8.54 1.87
N LYS A 200 -15.51 8.97 3.08
CA LYS A 200 -15.27 10.33 3.55
C LYS A 200 -13.83 10.53 4.01
N GLU A 201 -13.36 11.77 4.02
CA GLU A 201 -12.04 12.14 4.53
C GLU A 201 -11.82 11.67 5.97
N GLU A 202 -12.78 11.92 6.87
CA GLU A 202 -12.73 11.47 8.26
C GLU A 202 -12.66 9.94 8.40
N GLU A 203 -13.36 9.20 7.54
CA GLU A 203 -13.31 7.73 7.54
C GLU A 203 -11.92 7.22 7.12
N MET A 204 -11.30 7.87 6.12
CA MET A 204 -9.92 7.57 5.73
C MET A 204 -8.92 7.92 6.84
N ASP A 205 -9.09 9.07 7.49
CA ASP A 205 -8.20 9.51 8.57
C ASP A 205 -8.28 8.60 9.81
N ASN A 206 -9.50 8.20 10.19
CA ASN A 206 -9.71 7.23 11.27
C ASN A 206 -9.09 5.88 10.93
N PHE A 207 -9.24 5.40 9.69
CA PHE A 207 -8.58 4.18 9.25
C PHE A 207 -7.06 4.26 9.41
N ILE A 208 -6.44 5.37 8.99
CA ILE A 208 -5.00 5.56 9.10
C ILE A 208 -4.54 5.52 10.56
N MET A 209 -5.22 6.24 11.44
CA MET A 209 -4.88 6.28 12.87
C MET A 209 -4.99 4.88 13.50
N GLU A 210 -6.16 4.25 13.42
CA GLU A 210 -6.43 2.96 14.06
C GLU A 210 -5.55 1.84 13.49
N SER A 211 -5.39 1.81 12.15
CA SER A 211 -4.60 0.77 11.51
C SER A 211 -3.11 0.93 11.76
N SER A 212 -2.59 2.15 11.82
CA SER A 212 -1.17 2.37 12.11
C SER A 212 -0.82 1.96 13.54
N GLU A 213 -1.69 2.26 14.52
CA GLU A 213 -1.52 1.81 15.91
C GLU A 213 -1.55 0.29 16.01
N LYS A 214 -2.54 -0.33 15.38
CA LYS A 214 -2.69 -1.79 15.37
C LYS A 214 -1.50 -2.48 14.71
N ILE A 215 -1.04 -1.98 13.57
CA ILE A 215 0.12 -2.53 12.86
C ILE A 215 1.36 -2.36 13.74
N ASN A 216 1.58 -1.19 14.35
CA ASN A 216 2.70 -0.98 15.26
C ASN A 216 2.71 -2.00 16.42
N GLN A 217 1.54 -2.33 16.97
CA GLN A 217 1.42 -3.35 18.01
C GLN A 217 1.83 -4.74 17.48
N ILE A 218 1.25 -5.18 16.36
CA ILE A 218 1.58 -6.47 15.72
C ILE A 218 3.09 -6.57 15.45
N LEU A 219 3.68 -5.51 14.87
CA LEU A 219 5.11 -5.49 14.55
C LEU A 219 5.97 -5.62 15.82
N LYS A 220 5.61 -4.95 16.91
CA LYS A 220 6.35 -5.04 18.18
C LYS A 220 6.24 -6.41 18.85
N GLU A 221 5.08 -7.04 18.77
CA GLU A 221 4.83 -8.32 19.45
C GLU A 221 5.44 -9.50 18.69
N GLU A 222 5.48 -9.46 17.35
CA GLU A 222 5.81 -10.61 16.53
C GLU A 222 7.10 -10.44 15.69
N TYR A 223 7.41 -9.22 15.26
CA TYR A 223 8.31 -8.99 14.11
C TYR A 223 9.55 -8.11 14.37
N LEU A 224 9.61 -7.39 15.50
CA LEU A 224 10.75 -6.54 15.88
C LEU A 224 11.68 -7.21 16.87
#